data_AF-A0A959Y322-F1
#
_entry.id   AF-A0A959Y322-F1
#
_cell.length_a   1.000
_cell.length_b   1.000
_cell.length_c   1.000
_cell.angle_alpha   90.00
_cell.angle_beta   90.00
_cell.angle_gamma   90.00
#
_symmetry.space_group_name_H-M   'P 1'
#
loop_
_entity.id
_entity.type
_entity.pdbx_description
1 polymer ?
#
loop_
_entity_poly.entity_id
_entity_poly.type
_entity_poly.pdbx_seq_one_letter_code
_entity_poly.pdbx_strand_id
1 'polypeptide(L)'
;FRPEFLNRIDDIIMFNSLKREDIHKIIDIELGHLYKRIAELGYDLKLTDDAKDFLVDKGYDEKFGARPLKRAIQKYIEDPMAEEIINQGVEEGDRISVGLNKDKSDVAIKVTKGKKKIGKNEGGDAKDLPPAEDGSAS
;
A
#
# COMPACT_ATOMS: atom_id res chain seq x y z
N PHE A 1 -4.12 37.50 24.72
CA PHE A 1 -4.52 38.17 23.46
C PHE A 1 -5.15 39.51 23.78
N ARG A 2 -4.99 40.55 22.93
CA ARG A 2 -5.63 41.86 23.16
C ARG A 2 -7.14 41.77 22.90
N PRO A 3 -7.99 42.53 23.63
CA PRO A 3 -9.45 42.43 23.52
C PRO A 3 -10.02 42.62 22.10
N GLU A 4 -9.40 43.48 21.29
CA GLU A 4 -9.83 43.76 19.90
C GLU A 4 -9.63 42.58 18.94
N PHE A 5 -8.78 41.61 19.29
CA PHE A 5 -8.51 40.43 18.46
C PHE A 5 -9.61 39.37 18.55
N LEU A 6 -10.22 39.18 19.73
CA LEU A 6 -11.32 38.23 19.91
C LEU A 6 -12.58 38.66 19.15
N ASN A 7 -12.81 39.97 19.02
CA ASN A 7 -13.99 40.53 18.35
C ASN A 7 -13.96 40.39 16.81
N ARG A 8 -12.94 39.74 16.23
CA ARG A 8 -12.85 39.40 14.80
C ARG A 8 -12.80 37.89 14.52
N ILE A 9 -13.07 37.08 15.53
CA ILE A 9 -13.09 35.62 15.41
C ILE A 9 -14.56 35.20 15.35
N ASP A 10 -15.02 34.74 14.19
CA ASP A 10 -16.40 34.29 13.99
C ASP A 10 -16.64 32.88 14.58
N ASP A 11 -15.65 31.98 14.48
CA ASP A 11 -15.72 30.63 15.02
C ASP A 11 -14.34 30.12 15.47
N ILE A 12 -14.32 29.36 16.56
CA ILE A 12 -13.11 28.69 17.07
C ILE A 12 -13.26 27.18 16.86
N ILE A 13 -12.44 26.62 15.98
CA ILE A 13 -12.39 25.17 15.76
C ILE A 13 -11.41 24.55 16.76
N MET A 14 -11.93 23.72 17.65
CA MET A 14 -11.15 23.01 18.65
C MET A 14 -10.79 21.62 18.12
N PHE A 15 -9.50 21.31 18.05
CA PHE A 15 -9.02 20.00 17.60
C PHE A 15 -8.82 19.09 18.82
N ASN A 16 -9.44 17.91 18.77
CA ASN A 16 -9.22 16.87 19.78
C ASN A 16 -7.84 16.23 19.59
N SER A 17 -7.22 15.80 20.69
CA SER A 17 -6.02 14.98 20.64
C SER A 17 -6.31 13.65 19.93
N LEU A 18 -5.36 13.19 19.11
CA LEU A 18 -5.45 11.92 18.40
C LEU A 18 -5.32 10.76 19.40
N LYS A 19 -6.24 9.79 19.34
CA LYS A 19 -6.11 8.51 20.05
C LYS A 19 -5.30 7.52 19.21
N ARG A 20 -4.85 6.42 19.83
CA ARG A 20 -4.15 5.34 19.11
C ARG A 20 -4.96 4.84 17.92
N GLU A 21 -6.27 4.65 18.07
CA GLU A 21 -7.12 4.17 16.97
C GLU A 21 -7.19 5.16 15.81
N ASP A 22 -7.13 6.47 16.08
CA ASP A 22 -7.09 7.50 15.04
C ASP A 22 -5.76 7.48 14.30
N ILE A 23 -4.66 7.22 15.01
CA ILE A 23 -3.34 7.07 14.41
C ILE A 23 -3.29 5.87 13.45
N HIS A 24 -3.88 4.73 13.83
CA HIS A 24 -3.98 3.58 12.92
C HIS A 24 -4.70 3.93 11.61
N LYS A 25 -5.80 4.68 11.68
CA LYS A 25 -6.52 5.12 10.47
C LYS A 25 -5.65 6.05 9.62
N ILE A 26 -4.88 6.93 10.25
CA ILE A 26 -3.96 7.82 9.52
C ILE A 26 -2.85 6.99 8.85
N ILE A 27 -2.30 5.99 9.55
CA ILE A 27 -1.33 5.05 8.97
C ILE A 27 -1.92 4.34 7.76
N ASP A 28 -3.16 3.85 7.85
CA ASP A 28 -3.82 3.16 6.73
C ASP A 28 -3.99 4.09 5.50
N ILE A 29 -4.29 5.37 5.72
CA ILE A 29 -4.37 6.36 4.63
C ILE A 29 -3.00 6.57 3.98
N GLU A 30 -1.95 6.79 4.78
CA GLU A 30 -0.59 6.98 4.28
C GLU A 30 -0.07 5.74 3.55
N LEU A 31 -0.34 4.55 4.10
CA LEU A 31 -0.01 3.27 3.47
C LEU A 31 -0.78 3.03 2.17
N GLY A 32 -1.98 3.59 2.02
CA GLY A 32 -2.74 3.53 0.77
C GLY A 32 -1.94 4.02 -0.44
N HIS A 33 -1.16 5.08 -0.27
CA HIS A 33 -0.26 5.57 -1.31
C HIS A 33 0.88 4.61 -1.61
N LEU A 34 1.43 3.94 -0.59
CA LEU A 34 2.47 2.93 -0.75
C LEU A 34 1.93 1.70 -1.48
N TYR A 35 0.79 1.16 -1.04
CA TYR A 35 0.14 0.01 -1.68
C TYR A 35 -0.13 0.25 -3.15
N LYS A 36 -0.60 1.46 -3.50
CA LYS A 36 -0.84 1.81 -4.91
C LYS A 36 0.44 1.78 -5.74
N ARG A 37 1.53 2.39 -5.26
CA ARG A 37 2.82 2.37 -5.97
C ARG A 37 3.36 0.95 -6.15
N ILE A 38 3.24 0.12 -5.13
CA ILE A 38 3.73 -1.26 -5.17
C ILE A 38 2.88 -2.13 -6.11
N ALA A 39 1.57 -1.93 -6.13
CA ALA A 39 0.68 -2.59 -7.08
C ALA A 39 0.96 -2.16 -8.54
N GLU A 40 1.29 -0.89 -8.78
CA GLU A 40 1.71 -0.39 -10.11
C GLU A 40 3.04 -1.00 -10.59
N LEU A 41 3.91 -1.41 -9.66
CA LEU A 41 5.12 -2.19 -9.94
C LEU A 41 4.85 -3.70 -10.10
N GLY A 42 3.60 -4.13 -9.96
CA GLY A 42 3.16 -5.51 -10.13
C GLY A 42 3.39 -6.42 -8.92
N TYR A 43 3.64 -5.85 -7.73
CA TYR A 43 3.76 -6.61 -6.49
C TYR A 43 2.55 -6.42 -5.58
N ASP A 44 2.31 -7.38 -4.70
CA ASP A 44 1.27 -7.25 -3.66
C ASP A 44 1.93 -7.05 -2.29
N LEU A 45 1.55 -5.98 -1.58
CA LEU A 45 2.12 -5.63 -0.28
C LEU A 45 1.09 -5.83 0.84
N LYS A 46 1.48 -6.60 1.86
CA LYS A 46 0.67 -6.80 3.07
C LYS A 46 1.48 -6.47 4.31
N LEU A 47 0.96 -5.57 5.16
CA LEU A 47 1.50 -5.29 6.49
C LEU A 47 0.67 -6.01 7.56
N THR A 48 1.33 -6.56 8.58
CA THR A 48 0.65 -7.08 9.77
C THR A 48 0.23 -5.94 10.71
N ASP A 49 -0.78 -6.18 11.55
CA ASP A 49 -1.22 -5.19 12.54
C ASP A 49 -0.08 -4.85 13.53
N ASP A 50 0.72 -5.83 13.93
CA ASP A 50 1.92 -5.62 14.75
C ASP A 50 2.91 -4.63 14.11
N ALA A 51 3.06 -4.66 12.78
CA ALA A 51 3.94 -3.72 12.08
C ALA A 51 3.34 -2.31 12.07
N LYS A 52 2.01 -2.18 12.01
CA LYS A 52 1.31 -0.89 12.15
C LYS A 52 1.46 -0.34 13.56
N ASP A 53 1.32 -1.18 14.58
CA ASP A 53 1.55 -0.80 15.98
C ASP A 53 2.96 -0.29 16.21
N PHE A 54 3.96 -0.96 15.62
CA PHE A 54 5.34 -0.48 15.65
C PHE A 54 5.51 0.90 15.01
N LEU A 55 4.81 1.17 13.91
CA LEU A 55 4.85 2.49 13.26
C LEU A 55 4.19 3.57 14.12
N VAL A 56 3.13 3.25 14.88
CA VAL A 56 2.56 4.15 15.88
C VAL A 56 3.64 4.49 16.92
N ASP A 57 4.29 3.48 17.49
CA ASP A 57 5.30 3.66 18.53
C ASP A 57 6.52 4.47 18.08
N LYS A 58 6.89 4.36 16.79
CA LYS A 58 8.06 5.04 16.22
C LYS A 58 7.76 6.39 15.57
N GLY A 59 6.51 6.63 15.17
CA GLY A 59 6.13 7.76 14.32
C GLY A 59 5.08 8.69 14.91
N TYR A 60 4.46 8.35 16.03
CA TYR A 60 3.60 9.26 16.77
C TYR A 60 4.36 9.96 17.91
N ASP A 61 4.06 11.23 18.08
CA ASP A 61 4.55 12.03 19.20
C ASP A 61 3.41 12.95 19.67
N GLU A 62 3.15 13.06 20.97
CA GLU A 62 2.03 13.87 21.48
C GLU A 62 2.14 15.36 21.11
N LYS A 63 3.36 15.88 21.02
CA LYS A 63 3.65 17.28 20.71
C LYS A 63 3.59 17.55 19.20
N PHE A 64 3.99 16.59 18.38
CA PHE A 64 4.04 16.73 16.91
C PHE A 64 2.88 16.02 16.18
N GLY A 65 2.04 15.29 16.92
CA GLY A 65 0.94 14.47 16.41
C GLY A 65 1.41 13.38 15.44
N ALA A 66 0.58 13.10 14.44
CA ALA A 66 0.83 12.12 13.39
C ALA A 66 1.88 12.57 12.35
N ARG A 67 2.40 13.80 12.42
CA ARG A 67 3.31 14.35 11.39
C ARG A 67 4.55 13.49 11.13
N PRO A 68 5.20 12.87 12.14
CA PRO A 68 6.37 12.03 11.90
C PRO A 68 6.05 10.65 11.29
N LEU A 69 4.78 10.22 11.22
CA LEU A 69 4.39 8.89 10.73
C LEU A 69 4.85 8.63 9.30
N LYS A 70 4.72 9.62 8.41
CA LYS A 70 5.16 9.49 7.02
C LYS A 70 6.65 9.14 6.94
N ARG A 71 7.48 9.78 7.78
CA ARG A 71 8.91 9.50 7.85
C ARG A 71 9.19 8.12 8.45
N ALA A 72 8.41 7.69 9.44
CA ALA A 72 8.52 6.36 10.00
C ALA A 72 8.18 5.27 8.96
N ILE A 73 7.09 5.43 8.20
CA ILE A 73 6.72 4.52 7.12
C ILE A 73 7.85 4.42 6.09
N GLN A 74 8.40 5.54 5.65
CA GLN A 74 9.52 5.54 4.70
C GLN A 74 10.73 4.78 5.26
N LYS A 75 11.20 5.18 6.44
CA LYS A 75 12.42 4.63 7.05
C LYS A 75 12.33 3.15 7.41
N TYR A 76 11.19 2.72 7.98
CA TYR A 76 11.07 1.37 8.54
C TYR A 76 10.37 0.38 7.61
N ILE A 77 9.61 0.86 6.61
CA ILE A 77 8.92 0.00 5.65
C ILE A 77 9.48 0.18 4.25
N GLU A 78 9.48 1.40 3.71
CA GLU A 78 9.80 1.65 2.29
C GLU A 78 11.28 1.39 1.98
N ASP A 79 12.20 1.94 2.77
CA ASP A 79 13.64 1.79 2.55
C ASP A 79 14.09 0.32 2.64
N PRO A 80 13.75 -0.46 3.70
CA PRO A 80 14.17 -1.86 3.79
C PRO A 80 13.50 -2.73 2.74
N MET A 81 12.25 -2.41 2.33
CA MET A 81 11.56 -3.14 1.27
C MET A 81 12.22 -2.93 -0.08
N ALA A 82 12.62 -1.70 -0.41
CA ALA A 82 13.32 -1.41 -1.66
C ALA A 82 14.65 -2.18 -1.74
N GLU A 83 15.40 -2.22 -0.63
CA GLU A 83 16.64 -2.99 -0.54
C GLU A 83 16.38 -4.49 -0.74
N GLU A 84 15.36 -5.06 -0.10
CA GLU A 84 15.02 -6.48 -0.25
C GLU A 84 14.56 -6.83 -1.67
N ILE A 85 13.80 -5.95 -2.33
CA ILE A 85 13.37 -6.15 -3.71
C ILE A 85 14.59 -6.23 -4.65
N ILE A 86 15.58 -5.35 -4.46
CA ILE A 86 16.82 -5.34 -5.25
C ILE A 86 17.64 -6.60 -4.99
N ASN A 87 17.75 -7.03 -3.73
CA ASN A 87 18.60 -8.15 -3.32
C ASN A 87 18.00 -9.52 -3.69
N GLN A 88 16.68 -9.70 -3.59
CA GLN A 88 16.03 -11.00 -3.80
C GLN A 88 15.63 -11.28 -5.25
N GLY A 89 15.87 -10.35 -6.18
CA GLY A 89 15.50 -10.52 -7.59
C GLY A 89 14.00 -10.81 -7.74
N VAL A 90 13.18 -10.06 -7.02
CA VAL A 90 11.73 -10.26 -6.93
C VAL A 90 11.11 -10.11 -8.32
N GLU A 91 10.19 -11.01 -8.68
CA GLU A 91 9.53 -11.01 -9.99
C GLU A 91 8.11 -10.45 -9.87
N GLU A 92 7.61 -9.94 -11.00
CA GLU A 92 6.23 -9.45 -11.08
C GLU A 92 5.23 -10.54 -10.65
N GLY A 93 4.29 -10.17 -9.79
CA GLY A 93 3.30 -11.08 -9.20
C GLY A 93 3.67 -11.63 -7.83
N ASP A 94 4.88 -11.38 -7.33
CA ASP A 94 5.30 -11.78 -6.00
C ASP A 94 4.58 -10.96 -4.91
N ARG A 95 4.37 -11.62 -3.75
CA ARG A 95 3.73 -11.01 -2.58
C ARG A 95 4.79 -10.71 -1.51
N ILE A 96 4.86 -9.46 -1.12
CA ILE A 96 5.72 -8.92 -0.08
C ILE A 96 4.89 -8.82 1.21
N SER A 97 5.30 -9.56 2.23
CA SER A 97 4.71 -9.51 3.56
C SER A 97 5.67 -8.83 4.52
N VAL A 98 5.17 -7.80 5.21
CA VAL A 98 5.93 -6.98 6.15
C VAL A 98 5.36 -7.20 7.55
N GLY A 99 6.20 -7.68 8.46
CA GLY A 99 5.85 -7.94 9.86
C GLY A 99 6.94 -7.46 10.82
N LEU A 100 6.86 -7.87 12.08
CA LEU A 100 7.95 -7.65 13.05
C LEU A 100 8.88 -8.87 13.14
N ASN A 101 10.14 -8.61 13.48
CA ASN A 101 11.05 -9.66 13.90
C ASN A 101 10.63 -10.27 15.25
N LYS A 102 11.24 -11.40 15.64
CA LYS A 102 10.91 -12.10 16.89
C LYS A 102 11.15 -11.24 18.13
N ASP A 103 12.09 -10.30 18.04
CA ASP A 103 12.49 -9.41 19.13
C ASP A 103 11.68 -8.11 19.18
N LYS A 104 10.73 -7.92 18.24
CA LYS A 104 9.94 -6.69 18.03
C LYS A 104 10.77 -5.40 17.94
N SER A 105 12.06 -5.52 17.59
CA SER A 105 12.96 -4.37 17.47
C SER A 105 12.86 -3.71 16.10
N ASP A 106 12.64 -4.53 15.06
CA ASP A 106 12.72 -4.12 13.66
C ASP A 106 11.70 -4.88 12.79
N VAL A 107 11.49 -4.33 11.61
CA VAL A 107 10.57 -4.85 10.61
C VAL A 107 11.25 -6.00 9.85
N ALA A 108 10.54 -7.11 9.72
CA ALA A 108 10.96 -8.27 8.94
C ALA A 108 10.16 -8.36 7.64
N ILE A 109 10.87 -8.46 6.52
CA ILE A 109 10.29 -8.55 5.19
C ILE A 109 10.41 -9.98 4.69
N LYS A 110 9.30 -10.53 4.18
CA LYS A 110 9.25 -11.84 3.57
C LYS A 110 8.62 -11.72 2.19
N VAL A 111 9.38 -12.09 1.18
CA VAL A 111 8.87 -12.24 -0.19
C VAL A 111 8.39 -13.66 -0.38
N THR A 112 7.19 -13.81 -0.92
CA THR A 112 6.60 -15.10 -1.29
C THR A 112 6.32 -15.08 -2.77
N LYS A 113 6.86 -16.07 -3.50
CA LYS A 113 6.65 -16.22 -4.93
C LYS A 113 5.15 -16.30 -5.23
N GLY A 114 4.68 -15.42 -6.10
CA GLY A 114 3.29 -15.43 -6.55
C GLY A 114 2.98 -16.71 -7.31
N LYS A 115 1.85 -17.36 -7.05
CA LYS A 115 1.36 -18.39 -7.97
C LYS A 115 1.05 -17.71 -9.30
N LYS A 116 1.94 -17.90 -10.28
CA LYS A 116 1.77 -17.51 -11.68
C LYS A 116 0.34 -17.84 -12.11
N LYS A 117 -0.50 -16.84 -12.36
CA LYS A 117 -1.78 -17.07 -13.04
C LYS A 117 -1.42 -17.53 -14.45
N ILE A 118 -1.46 -18.84 -14.68
CA ILE A 118 -1.41 -19.43 -16.02
C ILE A 118 -2.56 -18.80 -16.80
N GLY A 119 -2.23 -18.17 -17.92
CA GLY A 119 -3.12 -17.30 -18.68
C GLY A 119 -4.37 -18.01 -19.17
N LYS A 120 -5.47 -17.24 -19.24
CA LYS A 120 -6.56 -17.56 -20.15
C LYS A 120 -6.24 -16.84 -21.46
N ASN A 121 -5.60 -17.55 -22.37
CA ASN A 121 -5.41 -17.12 -23.74
C ASN A 121 -6.29 -18.02 -24.61
N GLU A 122 -7.40 -17.48 -25.09
CA GLU A 122 -8.18 -17.94 -26.25
C GLU A 122 -8.61 -16.61 -26.91
N GLY A 123 -8.19 -16.19 -28.11
CA GLY A 123 -7.59 -16.92 -29.20
C GLY A 123 -8.42 -16.67 -30.45
N GLY A 124 -7.93 -15.82 -31.36
CA GLY A 124 -8.18 -15.95 -32.79
C GLY A 124 -9.40 -15.24 -33.38
N ASP A 125 -9.18 -14.05 -33.94
CA ASP A 125 -9.81 -13.66 -35.19
C ASP A 125 -9.58 -14.75 -36.24
N ALA A 126 -10.65 -15.42 -36.66
CA ALA A 126 -10.72 -16.15 -37.92
C ALA A 126 -11.99 -15.69 -38.64
N LYS A 127 -11.86 -14.65 -39.47
CA LYS A 127 -12.85 -14.32 -40.50
C LYS A 127 -12.72 -15.36 -41.60
N ASP A 128 -13.59 -16.36 -41.59
CA ASP A 128 -13.81 -17.23 -42.75
C ASP A 128 -14.52 -16.42 -43.86
N LEU A 129 -13.83 -16.30 -45.00
CA LEU A 129 -14.42 -15.95 -46.29
C LEU A 129 -15.19 -17.18 -46.84
N PRO A 130 -16.09 -17.00 -47.83
CA PRO A 130 -17.29 -17.81 -48.03
C PRO A 130 -17.00 -19.22 -48.60
N PRO A 131 -17.91 -20.19 -48.40
CA PRO A 131 -17.85 -21.44 -49.15
C PRO A 131 -18.29 -21.20 -50.60
N ALA A 132 -17.46 -21.67 -51.52
CA ALA A 132 -17.76 -21.81 -52.95
C ALA A 132 -18.81 -22.90 -53.18
N GLU A 133 -19.48 -22.76 -54.32
CA GLU A 133 -20.52 -23.62 -54.88
C GLU A 133 -20.12 -25.11 -54.95
N ASP A 134 -21.11 -26.00 -54.81
CA ASP A 134 -21.23 -27.22 -55.63
C ASP A 134 -22.71 -27.63 -55.66
N GLY A 135 -23.21 -27.93 -56.85
CA GLY A 135 -24.64 -27.99 -57.16
C GLY A 135 -25.27 -29.39 -57.23
N SER A 136 -26.47 -29.37 -57.83
CA SER A 136 -27.23 -30.45 -58.49
C SER A 136 -28.41 -31.12 -57.76
N ALA A 137 -29.46 -31.31 -58.58
CA ALA A 137 -30.71 -32.06 -58.42
C ALA A 137 -31.84 -31.32 -57.66
N SER A 138 -33.02 -31.03 -58.22
CA SER A 138 -33.72 -31.49 -59.43
C SER A 138 -34.69 -30.43 -59.95
#